data_AF-A0A0G0RSQ2-F1
#
_entry.id   AF-A0A0G0RSQ2-F1
#
_cell.length_a   1.000
_cell.length_b   1.000
_cell.length_c   1.000
_cell.angle_alpha   90.00
_cell.angle_beta   90.00
_cell.angle_gamma   90.00
#
_symmetry.space_group_name_H-M   'P 1'
#
loop_
_entity.id
_entity.type
_entity.pdbx_description
1 polymer ?
#
loop_
_entity_poly.entity_id
_entity_poly.type
_entity_poly.pdbx_seq_one_letter_code
_entity_poly.pdbx_strand_id
1 'polypeptide(L)'
;MNKFEKNSSGEEKSITKQELIESIGEEIDAMIRERGVDGNAVAEIAEDLKNKGLFTAGDELKNEAFRIWRQNLIDEELEKRQNN
;
A
#
# COMPACT_ATOMS: atom_id res chain seq x y z
N MET A 1 -18.59 33.07 -40.36
CA MET A 1 -19.47 32.11 -39.64
C MET A 1 -19.16 30.74 -40.22
N ASN A 2 -18.74 29.70 -39.51
CA ASN A 2 -18.66 29.42 -38.09
C ASN A 2 -17.35 28.68 -37.77
N LYS A 3 -16.93 28.82 -36.52
CA LYS A 3 -15.73 28.25 -35.91
C LYS A 3 -15.80 26.72 -35.88
N PHE A 4 -14.75 26.04 -36.34
CA PHE A 4 -14.53 24.64 -35.97
C PHE A 4 -13.87 24.62 -34.59
N GLU A 5 -14.71 24.62 -33.54
CA GLU A 5 -14.32 24.24 -32.19
C GLU A 5 -14.49 22.73 -32.06
N LYS A 6 -13.38 21.98 -31.98
CA LYS A 6 -13.30 20.70 -31.26
C LYS A 6 -11.87 20.51 -30.72
N ASN A 7 -11.47 21.37 -29.80
CA ASN A 7 -10.43 21.05 -28.84
C ASN A 7 -11.11 20.47 -27.60
N SER A 8 -11.18 19.14 -27.52
CA SER A 8 -11.31 18.39 -26.26
C SER A 8 -11.29 16.91 -26.59
N SER A 9 -10.10 16.36 -26.83
CA SER A 9 -9.84 15.00 -26.37
C SER A 9 -9.22 15.17 -24.98
N GLY A 10 -10.06 15.08 -23.95
CA GLY A 10 -9.54 14.89 -22.60
C GLY A 10 -8.72 13.62 -22.62
N GLU A 11 -7.41 13.76 -22.49
CA GLU A 11 -6.54 12.63 -22.21
C GLU A 11 -6.97 12.11 -20.83
N GLU A 12 -7.79 11.06 -20.81
CA GLU A 12 -7.92 10.20 -19.65
C GLU A 12 -6.52 9.65 -19.38
N LYS A 13 -5.78 10.31 -18.48
CA LYS A 13 -4.49 9.81 -18.02
C LYS A 13 -4.74 8.47 -17.36
N SER A 14 -4.37 7.39 -18.03
CA SER A 14 -4.33 6.07 -17.44
C SER A 14 -3.27 6.08 -16.35
N ILE A 15 -3.70 5.92 -15.10
CA ILE A 15 -2.80 5.68 -13.97
C ILE A 15 -2.07 4.36 -14.22
N THR A 16 -0.75 4.39 -14.09
CA THR A 16 0.08 3.18 -14.15
C THR A 16 -0.10 2.34 -12.88
N LYS A 17 0.23 1.05 -12.95
CA LYS A 17 0.19 0.17 -11.77
C LYS A 17 1.07 0.69 -10.63
N GLN A 18 2.21 1.29 -10.96
CA GLN A 18 3.12 1.85 -9.96
C GLN A 18 2.51 3.08 -9.28
N GLU A 19 1.98 4.03 -10.04
CA GLU A 19 1.31 5.22 -9.48
C GLU A 19 0.11 4.83 -8.60
N LEU A 20 -0.63 3.78 -8.97
CA LEU A 20 -1.71 3.25 -8.15
C LEU A 20 -1.21 2.69 -6.82
N ILE A 21 -0.12 1.90 -6.84
CA ILE A 21 0.50 1.36 -5.63
C ILE A 21 1.01 2.48 -4.72
N GLU A 22 1.61 3.53 -5.29
CA GLU A 22 2.08 4.70 -4.54
C GLU A 22 0.91 5.42 -3.86
N SER A 23 -0.18 5.67 -4.58
CA SER A 23 -1.41 6.26 -4.03
C SER A 23 -1.99 5.42 -2.87
N ILE A 24 -2.10 4.10 -3.04
CA ILE A 24 -2.59 3.20 -1.98
C ILE A 24 -1.65 3.25 -0.77
N GLY A 25 -0.34 3.27 -0.99
CA GLY A 25 0.66 3.40 0.06
C GLY A 25 0.46 4.66 0.91
N GLU A 26 0.20 5.80 0.27
CA GLU A 26 -0.10 7.06 0.97
C GLU A 26 -1.39 6.99 1.79
N GLU A 27 -2.44 6.38 1.25
CA GLU A 27 -3.72 6.16 1.93
C GLU A 27 -3.54 5.26 3.18
N ILE A 28 -2.82 4.15 3.04
CA ILE A 28 -2.49 3.25 4.15
C ILE A 28 -1.65 3.97 5.21
N ASP A 29 -0.66 4.77 4.81
CA ASP A 29 0.17 5.53 5.74
C ASP A 29 -0.65 6.58 6.51
N ALA A 30 -1.64 7.21 5.87
CA ALA A 30 -2.59 8.09 6.54
C ALA A 30 -3.45 7.32 7.55
N MET A 31 -4.00 6.16 7.16
CA MET A 31 -4.77 5.30 8.05
C MET A 31 -3.96 4.87 9.28
N ILE A 32 -2.69 4.50 9.11
CA ILE A 32 -1.80 4.12 10.22
C ILE A 32 -1.60 5.30 11.18
N ARG A 33 -1.40 6.52 10.65
CA ARG A 33 -1.25 7.73 11.48
C ARG A 33 -2.53 8.08 12.26
N GLU A 34 -3.69 7.89 11.65
CA GLU A 34 -4.97 8.26 12.24
C GLU A 34 -5.53 7.21 13.20
N ARG A 35 -5.37 5.93 12.86
CA ARG A 35 -6.03 4.80 13.54
C ARG A 35 -5.06 3.94 14.33
N GLY A 36 -3.76 4.11 14.12
CA GLY A 36 -2.71 3.33 14.75
C GLY A 36 -2.35 2.05 14.00
N VAL A 37 -1.34 1.36 14.54
CA VAL A 37 -0.84 0.08 14.03
C VAL A 37 -1.55 -1.06 14.73
N ASP A 38 -1.92 -2.11 13.99
CA ASP A 38 -2.34 -3.37 14.59
C ASP A 38 -1.12 -4.11 15.14
N GLY A 39 -0.87 -3.93 16.44
CA GLY A 39 0.26 -4.54 17.13
C GLY A 39 0.21 -6.07 17.17
N ASN A 40 -0.97 -6.68 17.11
CA ASN A 40 -1.09 -8.14 17.10
C ASN A 40 -0.68 -8.70 15.74
N ALA A 41 -1.18 -8.11 14.66
CA ALA A 41 -0.78 -8.51 13.30
C ALA A 41 0.74 -8.37 13.08
N VAL A 42 1.33 -7.27 13.55
CA VAL A 42 2.79 -7.07 13.49
C VAL A 42 3.53 -8.10 14.37
N ALA A 43 3.01 -8.44 15.55
CA ALA A 43 3.62 -9.43 16.43
C ALA A 43 3.59 -10.84 15.83
N GLU A 44 2.50 -11.25 15.18
CA GLU A 44 2.39 -12.54 14.49
C GLU A 44 3.41 -12.66 13.36
N ILE A 45 3.57 -11.61 12.54
CA ILE A 45 4.60 -11.57 11.49
C ILE A 45 6.00 -11.62 12.11
N ALA A 46 6.24 -10.87 13.20
CA ALA A 46 7.53 -10.89 13.88
C ALA A 46 7.88 -12.27 14.46
N GLU A 47 6.89 -12.99 15.01
CA GLU A 47 7.07 -14.35 15.49
C GLU A 47 7.41 -15.31 14.33
N ASP A 48 6.72 -15.21 13.20
CA ASP A 48 7.00 -16.02 12.01
C ASP A 48 8.42 -15.76 11.45
N LEU A 49 8.82 -14.49 11.33
CA LEU A 49 10.19 -14.11 10.92
C LEU A 49 11.26 -14.68 11.86
N LYS A 50 11.00 -14.64 13.17
CA LYS A 50 11.89 -15.21 14.19
C LYS A 50 11.96 -16.73 14.10
N ASN A 51 10.83 -17.39 13.93
CA ASN A 51 10.75 -18.86 13.80
C ASN A 51 11.45 -19.35 12.52
N LYS A 52 11.47 -18.54 11.46
CA LYS A 52 12.23 -18.80 10.23
C LYS A 52 13.74 -18.53 10.37
N GLY A 53 14.19 -17.99 11.50
CA GLY A 53 15.59 -17.62 11.73
C GLY A 53 16.08 -16.47 10.85
N LEU A 54 15.17 -15.71 10.24
CA LEU A 54 15.52 -14.57 9.39
C LEU A 54 15.97 -13.36 10.22
N PHE A 55 15.43 -13.25 11.44
CA PHE A 55 15.72 -12.18 12.39
C PHE A 55 15.75 -12.75 13.81
N THR A 56 16.64 -12.25 14.65
CA THR A 56 16.88 -12.83 15.99
C THR A 56 15.94 -12.25 17.05
N ALA A 57 15.92 -10.93 17.22
CA ALA A 57 14.98 -10.14 18.02
C ALA A 57 15.33 -8.65 17.92
N GLY A 58 14.41 -7.78 18.35
CA GLY A 58 14.68 -6.35 18.55
C GLY A 58 14.03 -5.47 17.49
N ASP A 59 14.55 -4.25 17.35
CA ASP A 59 13.93 -3.21 16.53
C ASP A 59 13.97 -3.54 15.04
N GLU A 60 15.02 -4.21 14.56
CA GLU A 60 15.10 -4.68 13.17
C GLU A 60 13.96 -5.66 12.82
N LEU A 61 13.69 -6.63 13.72
CA LEU A 61 12.60 -7.59 13.55
C LEU A 61 11.24 -6.87 13.51
N LYS A 62 11.02 -5.92 14.42
CA LYS A 62 9.77 -5.16 14.49
C LYS A 62 9.57 -4.28 13.26
N ASN A 63 10.62 -3.61 12.80
CA ASN A 63 10.59 -2.75 11.63
C ASN A 63 10.28 -3.56 10.37
N GLU A 64 10.90 -4.73 10.23
CA GLU A 64 10.63 -5.60 9.10
C GLU A 64 9.20 -6.18 9.14
N ALA A 65 8.74 -6.63 10.30
CA ALA A 65 7.36 -7.10 10.46
C ALA A 65 6.35 -6.01 10.11
N PHE A 66 6.60 -4.76 10.54
CA PHE A 66 5.78 -3.61 10.18
C PHE A 66 5.80 -3.32 8.66
N ARG A 67 6.97 -3.40 8.02
CA ARG A 67 7.11 -3.22 6.57
C ARG A 67 6.30 -4.25 5.78
N ILE A 68 6.36 -5.51 6.19
CA ILE A 68 5.60 -6.60 5.57
C ILE A 68 4.10 -6.39 5.78
N TRP A 69 3.68 -6.08 7.01
CA TRP A 69 2.28 -5.79 7.31
C TRP A 69 1.73 -4.65 6.44
N ARG A 70 2.48 -3.54 6.33
CA ARG A 70 2.12 -2.42 5.45
C ARG A 70 1.97 -2.85 4.00
N GLN A 71 2.89 -3.68 3.48
CA GLN A 71 2.82 -4.16 2.10
C GLN A 71 1.59 -5.04 1.87
N ASN A 72 1.26 -5.92 2.82
CA ASN A 72 0.06 -6.76 2.72
C ASN A 72 -1.22 -5.91 2.62
N LEU A 73 -1.33 -4.83 3.39
CA LEU A 73 -2.47 -3.91 3.28
C LEU A 73 -2.56 -3.23 1.90
N ILE A 74 -1.41 -2.86 1.33
CA ILE A 74 -1.35 -2.28 -0.02
C ILE A 74 -1.81 -3.31 -1.05
N ASP A 75 -1.34 -4.56 -0.93
CA ASP A 75 -1.68 -5.63 -1.85
C ASP A 75 -3.17 -5.99 -1.76
N GLU A 76 -3.73 -6.10 -0.56
CA GLU A 76 -5.17 -6.33 -0.34
C GLU A 76 -6.04 -5.23 -0.96
N GLU A 77 -5.64 -3.97 -0.81
CA GLU A 77 -6.38 -2.83 -1.38
C GLU A 77 -6.25 -2.78 -2.90
N LEU A 78 -5.07 -3.14 -3.43
CA LEU A 78 -4.86 -3.26 -4.86
C LEU A 78 -5.75 -4.34 -5.48
N GLU A 79 -5.85 -5.51 -4.85
CA GLU A 79 -6.73 -6.60 -5.29
C GLU A 79 -8.21 -6.19 -5.28
N LYS A 80 -8.67 -5.47 -4.25
CA LYS A 80 -10.04 -4.95 -4.20
C LYS A 80 -10.35 -4.01 -5.35
N ARG A 81 -9.40 -3.16 -5.75
CA ARG A 81 -9.58 -2.21 -6.86
C ARG A 81 -9.51 -2.86 -8.23
N GLN A 82 -8.81 -3.98 -8.38
CA GLN A 82 -8.73 -4.73 -9.64
C GLN A 82 -9.94 -5.63 -9.88
N ASN A 83 -10.63 -6.05 -8.82
CA ASN A 83 -11.81 -6.93 -8.90
C ASN A 83 -13.15 -6.19 -8.93
N ASN A 84 -13.15 -4.85 -8.84
CA ASN A 84 -14.31 -3.98 -8.97
C ASN A 84 -14.30 -3.25 -10.32
#